data_AF-A0AAV1J9K4-F1
#
_entry.id   AF-A0AAV1J9K4-F1
#
_cell.length_a   1.000
_cell.length_b   1.000
_cell.length_c   1.000
_cell.angle_alpha   90.00
_cell.angle_beta   90.00
_cell.angle_gamma   90.00
#
_symmetry.space_group_name_H-M   'P 1'
#
loop_
_entity.id
_entity.type
_entity.pdbx_description
1 polymer ?
#
loop_
_entity_poly.entity_id
_entity_poly.type
_entity_poly.pdbx_seq_one_letter_code
_entity_poly.pdbx_strand_id
1 'polypeptide(L)'
;MEQYSVIIQNLQSEEQRSQALDDLKNLLNFTPPSQAAPVIQNCGITKIVECLNVKNRSHVASSCELLKMCFEMFEPEDIVRNYIANIMYLLRHGETCVRQLAIDVVYKVFTRDQSVLASPQYVDVFVAIAQMVCDSDVGIANKAILITSNLPHDTYPKVLEELKIALDCSTSSKCNAFEIVVNISLKNSELFKLCKDQGYIDAMVSELEADDILYQLNILELLSRLAVAPHGLTYLIKNGSFNKLVQLLQDLQNNPLKGLLITGYIKFFGTVICHYSREVIHQYPILVESLLDSFDEVDETVFPVVLDTLGVIGTTIEGKLCLAEFGSNVEQDPKSKDGVDQRVTLMTREWFRSFSKQPPAIETLLTTCKNPFPDIQCAAFMLLDAVCQHHWGEELVANCAGFIEFLLDRTVDLTKPLQEIKYDIIKRLSRSSAFDSNILMRLQTYVEQGPFYSESLMQVAMEEAD
;
A
#
# COMPACT_ATOMS: atom_id res chain seq x y z
N MET A 1 9.61 -46.30 -25.03
CA MET A 1 9.07 -45.41 -26.09
C MET A 1 7.77 -45.94 -26.67
N GLU A 2 7.68 -47.20 -27.12
CA GLU A 2 6.42 -47.77 -27.67
C GLU A 2 5.25 -47.73 -26.68
N GLN A 3 5.49 -48.05 -25.41
CA GLN A 3 4.44 -48.03 -24.37
C GLN A 3 3.78 -46.65 -24.20
N TYR A 4 4.57 -45.57 -24.23
CA TYR A 4 4.04 -44.20 -24.18
C TYR A 4 3.16 -43.89 -25.39
N SER A 5 3.61 -44.24 -26.60
CA SER A 5 2.84 -43.99 -27.83
C SER A 5 1.49 -44.71 -27.83
N VAL A 6 1.43 -45.94 -27.33
CA VAL A 6 0.18 -46.73 -27.22
C VAL A 6 -0.77 -46.08 -26.22
N ILE A 7 -0.30 -45.75 -25.01
CA ILE A 7 -1.14 -45.10 -23.99
C ILE A 7 -1.67 -43.75 -24.50
N ILE A 8 -0.82 -42.96 -25.16
CA ILE A 8 -1.20 -41.67 -25.75
C ILE A 8 -2.24 -41.82 -26.87
N GLN A 9 -2.22 -42.92 -27.63
CA GLN A 9 -3.28 -43.21 -28.60
C GLN A 9 -4.61 -43.54 -27.90
N ASN A 10 -4.56 -44.29 -26.80
CA ASN A 10 -5.76 -44.68 -26.04
C ASN A 10 -6.47 -43.48 -25.39
N LEU A 11 -5.79 -42.35 -25.16
CA LEU A 11 -6.42 -41.10 -24.70
C LEU A 11 -7.53 -40.60 -25.64
N GLN A 12 -7.47 -40.94 -26.93
CA GLN A 12 -8.44 -40.51 -27.92
C GLN A 12 -9.75 -41.32 -27.85
N SER A 13 -9.72 -42.51 -27.25
CA SER A 13 -10.90 -43.36 -27.05
C SER A 13 -11.63 -42.96 -25.77
N GLU A 14 -12.91 -42.58 -25.88
CA GLU A 14 -13.72 -42.15 -24.73
C GLU A 14 -13.80 -43.21 -23.61
N GLU A 15 -13.88 -44.49 -23.98
CA GLU A 15 -13.94 -45.62 -23.03
C GLU A 15 -12.61 -45.84 -22.30
N GLN A 16 -11.48 -45.64 -22.98
CA GLN A 16 -10.15 -45.94 -22.43
C GLN A 16 -9.47 -44.72 -21.82
N ARG A 17 -9.98 -43.51 -22.07
CA ARG A 17 -9.33 -42.25 -21.71
C ARG A 17 -8.99 -42.15 -20.23
N SER A 18 -9.92 -42.51 -19.34
CA SER A 18 -9.68 -42.44 -17.89
C SER A 18 -8.54 -43.37 -17.45
N GLN A 19 -8.57 -44.64 -17.89
CA GLN A 19 -7.49 -45.58 -17.58
C GLN A 19 -6.16 -45.13 -18.19
N ALA A 20 -6.19 -44.63 -19.44
CA ALA A 20 -5.00 -44.15 -20.13
C ALA A 20 -4.37 -42.93 -19.44
N LEU A 21 -5.18 -42.02 -18.86
CA LEU A 21 -4.67 -40.92 -18.04
C LEU A 21 -3.94 -41.43 -16.80
N ASP A 22 -4.54 -42.37 -16.07
CA ASP A 22 -3.95 -42.92 -14.85
C ASP A 22 -2.67 -43.72 -15.15
N ASP A 23 -2.69 -44.54 -16.20
CA ASP A 23 -1.52 -45.29 -16.66
C ASP A 23 -0.38 -44.36 -17.07
N LEU A 24 -0.69 -43.26 -17.76
CA LEU A 24 0.32 -42.29 -18.20
C LEU A 24 0.91 -41.51 -17.02
N LYS A 25 0.07 -41.10 -16.05
CA LYS A 25 0.54 -40.46 -14.80
C LYS A 25 1.48 -41.38 -14.02
N ASN A 26 1.08 -42.64 -13.84
CA ASN A 26 1.91 -43.63 -13.16
C ASN A 26 3.24 -43.81 -13.89
N LEU A 27 3.20 -43.97 -15.22
CA LEU A 27 4.40 -44.16 -16.02
C LEU A 27 5.37 -42.97 -15.90
N LEU A 28 4.85 -41.73 -15.90
CA LEU A 28 5.66 -40.52 -15.72
C LEU A 28 6.28 -40.43 -14.32
N ASN A 29 5.56 -40.84 -13.26
CA ASN A 29 6.10 -40.83 -11.89
C ASN A 29 7.28 -41.78 -11.70
N PHE A 30 7.37 -42.86 -12.48
CA PHE A 30 8.43 -43.87 -12.38
C PHE A 30 9.52 -43.73 -13.47
N THR A 31 9.40 -42.76 -14.38
CA THR A 31 10.37 -42.57 -15.47
C THR A 31 11.16 -41.27 -15.28
N PRO A 32 12.51 -41.28 -15.41
CA PRO A 32 13.30 -40.05 -15.37
C PRO A 32 12.88 -39.05 -16.46
N PRO A 33 12.84 -37.73 -16.17
CA PRO A 33 12.43 -36.70 -17.13
C PRO A 33 13.19 -36.75 -18.46
N SER A 34 14.49 -37.07 -18.42
CA SER A 34 15.34 -37.18 -19.62
C SER A 34 14.90 -38.25 -20.62
N GLN A 35 14.18 -39.28 -20.17
CA GLN A 35 13.67 -40.36 -21.02
C GLN A 35 12.23 -40.12 -21.47
N ALA A 36 11.41 -39.51 -20.60
CA ALA A 36 10.01 -39.24 -20.89
C ALA A 36 9.82 -38.01 -21.80
N ALA A 37 10.62 -36.95 -21.59
CA ALA A 37 10.45 -35.67 -22.25
C ALA A 37 10.43 -35.74 -23.79
N PRO A 38 11.35 -36.44 -24.47
CA PRO A 38 11.35 -36.50 -25.94
C PRO A 38 10.09 -37.16 -26.51
N VAL A 39 9.50 -38.12 -25.81
CA VAL A 39 8.31 -38.84 -26.28
C VAL A 39 7.06 -37.96 -26.12
N ILE A 40 6.93 -37.30 -24.97
CA ILE A 40 5.82 -36.40 -24.69
C ILE A 40 5.86 -35.17 -25.61
N GLN A 41 7.04 -34.60 -25.88
CA GLN A 41 7.18 -33.43 -26.74
C GLN A 41 6.71 -33.70 -28.17
N ASN A 42 7.04 -34.87 -28.72
CA ASN A 42 6.75 -35.21 -30.12
C ASN A 42 5.28 -35.57 -30.37
N CYS A 43 4.59 -36.18 -29.41
CA CYS A 43 3.28 -36.78 -29.67
C CYS A 43 2.23 -36.59 -28.57
N GLY A 44 2.60 -36.09 -27.38
CA GLY A 44 1.78 -36.15 -26.18
C GLY A 44 0.92 -34.91 -25.95
N ILE A 45 1.52 -33.71 -26.01
CA ILE A 45 0.88 -32.50 -25.44
C ILE A 45 -0.47 -32.18 -26.07
N THR A 46 -0.56 -32.07 -27.41
CA THR A 46 -1.83 -31.73 -28.08
C THR A 46 -2.94 -32.74 -27.77
N LYS A 47 -2.61 -34.03 -27.74
CA LYS A 47 -3.58 -35.10 -27.42
C LYS A 47 -4.05 -35.06 -25.98
N ILE A 48 -3.17 -34.68 -25.04
CA ILE A 48 -3.56 -34.50 -23.64
C ILE A 48 -4.42 -33.24 -23.49
N VAL A 49 -4.12 -32.16 -24.22
CA VAL A 49 -4.96 -30.94 -24.25
C VAL A 49 -6.36 -31.24 -24.78
N GLU A 50 -6.51 -32.09 -25.80
CA GLU A 50 -7.81 -32.55 -26.31
C GLU A 50 -8.64 -33.27 -25.24
N CYS A 51 -8.01 -33.93 -24.26
CA CYS A 51 -8.72 -34.59 -23.16
C CYS A 51 -9.41 -33.59 -22.20
N LEU A 52 -9.05 -32.31 -22.26
CA LEU A 52 -9.75 -31.25 -21.53
C LEU A 52 -11.11 -30.90 -22.13
N ASN A 53 -11.37 -31.28 -23.40
CA ASN A 53 -12.62 -30.99 -24.09
C ASN A 53 -13.73 -31.99 -23.72
N VAL A 54 -13.97 -32.15 -22.42
CA VAL A 54 -14.98 -33.02 -21.85
C VAL A 54 -15.78 -32.28 -20.79
N LYS A 55 -17.06 -32.64 -20.61
CA LYS A 55 -17.92 -32.00 -19.60
C LYS A 55 -17.60 -32.42 -18.17
N ASN A 56 -16.90 -33.55 -18.00
CA ASN A 56 -16.63 -34.11 -16.68
C ASN A 56 -15.46 -33.39 -15.99
N ARG A 57 -15.77 -32.62 -14.94
CA ARG A 57 -14.78 -31.85 -14.17
C ARG A 57 -13.66 -32.69 -13.55
N SER A 58 -13.94 -33.90 -13.07
CA SER A 58 -12.88 -34.75 -12.49
C SER A 58 -11.91 -35.23 -13.57
N HIS A 59 -12.43 -35.49 -14.76
CA HIS A 59 -11.62 -35.83 -15.92
C HIS A 59 -10.74 -34.66 -16.34
N VAL A 60 -11.31 -33.45 -16.45
CA VAL A 60 -10.56 -32.23 -16.75
C VAL A 60 -9.46 -32.00 -15.72
N ALA A 61 -9.76 -32.15 -14.42
CA ALA A 61 -8.77 -32.02 -13.36
C ALA A 61 -7.65 -33.06 -13.49
N SER A 62 -8.00 -34.31 -13.81
CA SER A 62 -7.01 -35.37 -14.02
C SER A 62 -6.12 -35.08 -15.24
N SER A 63 -6.68 -34.65 -16.36
CA SER A 63 -5.92 -34.24 -17.56
C SER A 63 -5.06 -33.01 -17.29
N CYS A 64 -5.55 -32.04 -16.52
CA CYS A 64 -4.81 -30.84 -16.15
C CYS A 64 -3.59 -31.18 -15.27
N GLU A 65 -3.74 -32.08 -14.31
CA GLU A 65 -2.63 -32.57 -13.48
C GLU A 65 -1.57 -33.28 -14.33
N LEU A 66 -2.00 -34.13 -15.27
CA LEU A 66 -1.08 -34.77 -16.20
C LEU A 66 -0.33 -33.75 -17.06
N LEU A 67 -1.02 -32.73 -17.60
CA LEU A 67 -0.36 -31.64 -18.34
C LEU A 67 0.64 -30.89 -17.47
N LYS A 68 0.32 -30.65 -16.21
CA LYS A 68 1.24 -30.03 -15.26
C LYS A 68 2.52 -30.86 -15.10
N MET A 69 2.39 -32.17 -14.87
CA MET A 69 3.54 -33.08 -14.80
C MET A 69 4.36 -33.05 -16.09
N CYS A 70 3.71 -32.99 -17.26
CA CYS A 70 4.40 -32.87 -18.54
C CYS A 70 5.19 -31.56 -18.67
N PHE A 71 4.57 -30.43 -18.32
CA PHE A 71 5.20 -29.12 -18.38
C PHE A 71 6.34 -28.95 -17.37
N GLU A 72 6.30 -29.61 -16.21
CA GLU A 72 7.40 -29.59 -15.24
C GLU A 72 8.66 -30.30 -15.74
N MET A 73 8.57 -31.12 -16.80
CA MET A 73 9.74 -31.75 -17.43
C MET A 73 10.42 -30.88 -18.49
N PHE A 74 9.83 -29.75 -18.88
CA PHE A 74 10.33 -28.90 -19.96
C PHE A 74 10.77 -27.53 -19.44
N GLU A 75 11.63 -26.87 -20.22
CA GLU A 75 11.91 -25.46 -19.95
C GLU A 75 10.67 -24.61 -20.29
N PRO A 76 10.24 -23.70 -19.39
CA PRO A 76 9.05 -22.87 -19.60
C PRO A 76 9.06 -22.11 -20.93
N GLU A 77 10.22 -21.65 -21.36
CA GLU A 77 10.45 -20.91 -22.59
C GLU A 77 10.10 -21.76 -23.82
N ASP A 78 10.47 -23.05 -23.80
CA ASP A 78 10.16 -24.01 -24.87
C ASP A 78 8.67 -24.34 -24.91
N ILE A 79 7.99 -24.35 -23.76
CA ILE A 79 6.56 -24.60 -23.70
C ILE A 79 5.80 -23.47 -24.43
N VAL A 80 6.11 -22.22 -24.08
CA VAL A 80 5.45 -21.05 -24.67
C VAL A 80 5.77 -20.93 -26.17
N ARG A 81 7.02 -21.23 -26.57
CA ARG A 81 7.43 -21.20 -27.99
C ARG A 81 6.77 -22.29 -28.83
N ASN A 82 6.80 -23.53 -28.37
CA ASN A 82 6.39 -24.69 -29.18
C ASN A 82 4.89 -24.98 -29.11
N TYR A 83 4.21 -24.55 -28.04
CA TYR A 83 2.80 -24.87 -27.79
C TYR A 83 1.92 -23.63 -27.61
N ILE A 84 2.25 -22.52 -28.29
CA ILE A 84 1.52 -21.25 -28.17
C ILE A 84 0.00 -21.38 -28.35
N ALA A 85 -0.45 -22.16 -29.36
CA ALA A 85 -1.87 -22.38 -29.63
C ALA A 85 -2.57 -23.14 -28.48
N ASN A 86 -1.87 -24.10 -27.88
CA ASN A 86 -2.37 -24.83 -26.72
C ASN A 86 -2.43 -23.90 -25.51
N ILE A 87 -1.38 -23.11 -25.24
CA ILE A 87 -1.40 -22.12 -24.14
C ILE A 87 -2.57 -21.15 -24.29
N MET A 88 -2.81 -20.63 -25.51
CA MET A 88 -3.97 -19.78 -25.80
C MET A 88 -5.31 -20.45 -25.49
N TYR A 89 -5.47 -21.73 -25.84
CA TYR A 89 -6.65 -22.51 -25.47
C TYR A 89 -6.80 -22.64 -23.95
N LEU A 90 -5.72 -22.99 -23.25
CA LEU A 90 -5.73 -23.21 -21.80
C LEU A 90 -6.05 -21.92 -21.01
N LEU A 91 -5.53 -20.76 -21.44
CA LEU A 91 -5.81 -19.46 -20.81
C LEU A 91 -7.30 -19.10 -20.86
N ARG A 92 -8.04 -19.59 -21.86
CA ARG A 92 -9.47 -19.31 -22.08
C ARG A 92 -10.39 -20.45 -21.62
N HIS A 93 -9.84 -21.45 -20.94
CA HIS A 93 -10.61 -22.64 -20.56
C HIS A 93 -11.63 -22.34 -19.44
N GLY A 94 -12.77 -23.04 -19.44
CA GLY A 94 -13.84 -22.80 -18.46
C GLY A 94 -13.49 -23.18 -17.01
N GLU A 95 -12.61 -24.17 -16.84
CA GLU A 95 -12.18 -24.65 -15.51
C GLU A 95 -10.94 -23.91 -14.99
N THR A 96 -11.00 -23.45 -13.74
CA THR A 96 -9.98 -22.62 -13.09
C THR A 96 -8.61 -23.29 -13.02
N CYS A 97 -8.54 -24.60 -12.72
CA CYS A 97 -7.26 -25.32 -12.63
C CYS A 97 -6.47 -25.30 -13.95
N VAL A 98 -7.18 -25.29 -15.09
CA VAL A 98 -6.58 -25.26 -16.43
C VAL A 98 -6.02 -23.87 -16.73
N ARG A 99 -6.79 -22.82 -16.41
CA ARG A 99 -6.32 -21.43 -16.55
C ARG A 99 -5.14 -21.14 -15.64
N GLN A 100 -5.18 -21.66 -14.40
CA GLN A 100 -4.09 -21.58 -13.43
C GLN A 100 -2.79 -22.18 -13.98
N LEU A 101 -2.87 -23.38 -14.56
CA LEU A 101 -1.71 -24.02 -15.18
C LEU A 101 -1.12 -23.16 -16.30
N ALA A 102 -1.96 -22.62 -17.17
CA ALA A 102 -1.52 -21.83 -18.31
C ALA A 102 -0.81 -20.53 -17.88
N ILE A 103 -1.42 -19.77 -16.96
CA ILE A 103 -0.83 -18.53 -16.49
C ILE A 103 0.44 -18.79 -15.68
N ASP A 104 0.55 -19.91 -14.94
CA ASP A 104 1.76 -20.28 -14.22
C ASP A 104 2.95 -20.55 -15.15
N VAL A 105 2.71 -21.16 -16.31
CA VAL A 105 3.76 -21.37 -17.31
C VAL A 105 4.25 -20.02 -17.84
N VAL A 106 3.34 -19.13 -18.24
CA VAL A 106 3.74 -17.81 -18.75
C VAL A 106 4.41 -16.96 -17.67
N TYR A 107 3.91 -17.02 -16.44
CA TYR A 107 4.50 -16.34 -15.28
C TYR A 107 5.93 -16.80 -14.98
N LYS A 108 6.21 -18.11 -15.08
CA LYS A 108 7.56 -18.65 -14.93
C LYS A 108 8.51 -18.11 -16.00
N VAL A 109 8.06 -18.01 -17.26
CA VAL A 109 8.87 -17.39 -18.34
C VAL A 109 9.13 -15.92 -18.03
N PHE A 110 8.06 -15.18 -17.69
CA PHE A 110 8.13 -13.75 -17.39
C PHE A 110 9.09 -13.41 -16.24
N THR A 111 9.13 -14.23 -15.19
CA THR A 111 10.00 -14.02 -14.02
C THR A 111 11.46 -14.46 -14.23
N ARG A 112 11.73 -15.37 -15.19
CA ARG A 112 13.08 -15.81 -15.54
C ARG A 112 13.75 -14.92 -16.59
N ASP A 113 13.07 -14.70 -17.72
CA ASP A 113 13.59 -13.93 -18.84
C ASP A 113 12.46 -13.28 -19.66
N GLN A 114 12.24 -11.98 -19.40
CA GLN A 114 11.22 -11.19 -20.09
C GLN A 114 11.51 -11.04 -21.60
N SER A 115 12.77 -11.19 -22.04
CA SER A 115 13.15 -11.00 -23.44
C SER A 115 12.53 -12.05 -24.35
N VAL A 116 12.23 -13.24 -23.84
CA VAL A 116 11.55 -14.31 -24.58
C VAL A 116 10.15 -13.89 -25.02
N LEU A 117 9.48 -13.07 -24.22
CA LEU A 117 8.14 -12.54 -24.47
C LEU A 117 8.15 -11.21 -25.23
N ALA A 118 9.32 -10.71 -25.66
CA ALA A 118 9.40 -9.45 -26.40
C ALA A 118 8.94 -9.55 -27.88
N SER A 119 8.71 -10.77 -28.39
CA SER A 119 8.30 -10.96 -29.80
C SER A 119 6.83 -10.60 -30.03
N PRO A 120 6.50 -9.89 -31.14
CA PRO A 120 5.12 -9.58 -31.52
C PRO A 120 4.19 -10.78 -31.67
N GLN A 121 4.74 -11.99 -31.88
CA GLN A 121 3.93 -13.22 -32.00
C GLN A 121 3.15 -13.57 -30.72
N TYR A 122 3.54 -13.04 -29.57
CA TYR A 122 2.88 -13.29 -28.28
C TYR A 122 1.81 -12.26 -27.93
N VAL A 123 1.52 -11.29 -28.79
CA VAL A 123 0.55 -10.23 -28.52
C VAL A 123 -0.84 -10.80 -28.17
N ASP A 124 -1.28 -11.86 -28.85
CA ASP A 124 -2.58 -12.49 -28.54
C ASP A 124 -2.57 -13.23 -27.20
N VAL A 125 -1.41 -13.74 -26.77
CA VAL A 125 -1.21 -14.31 -25.43
C VAL A 125 -1.34 -13.22 -24.37
N PHE A 126 -0.77 -12.04 -24.61
CA PHE A 126 -0.90 -10.89 -23.70
C PHE A 126 -2.33 -10.38 -23.61
N VAL A 127 -3.07 -10.35 -24.72
CA VAL A 127 -4.49 -10.02 -24.72
C VAL A 127 -5.28 -11.04 -23.87
N ALA A 128 -5.03 -12.34 -24.06
CA ALA A 128 -5.70 -13.37 -23.26
C ALA A 128 -5.37 -13.23 -21.76
N ILE A 129 -4.12 -12.93 -21.41
CA ILE A 129 -3.71 -12.69 -20.02
C ILE A 129 -4.36 -11.42 -19.46
N ALA A 130 -4.44 -10.34 -20.23
CA ALA A 130 -5.11 -9.11 -19.81
C ALA A 130 -6.60 -9.33 -19.53
N GLN A 131 -7.27 -10.23 -20.25
CA GLN A 131 -8.66 -10.61 -19.96
C GLN A 131 -8.79 -11.44 -18.66
N MET A 132 -7.74 -12.12 -18.21
CA MET A 132 -7.72 -12.90 -16.97
C MET A 132 -7.70 -12.05 -15.70
N VAL A 133 -7.61 -10.72 -15.81
CA VAL A 133 -7.82 -9.82 -14.66
C VAL A 133 -9.26 -9.89 -14.13
N CYS A 134 -10.18 -10.40 -14.95
CA CYS A 134 -11.57 -10.66 -14.58
C CYS A 134 -11.79 -12.05 -13.98
N ASP A 135 -10.73 -12.85 -13.79
CA ASP A 135 -10.88 -14.20 -13.23
C ASP A 135 -11.40 -14.14 -11.79
N SER A 136 -12.27 -15.10 -11.46
CA SER A 136 -12.77 -15.31 -10.10
C SER A 136 -11.66 -15.74 -9.14
N ASP A 137 -10.59 -16.37 -9.63
CA ASP A 137 -9.45 -16.76 -8.82
C ASP A 137 -8.45 -15.61 -8.68
N VAL A 138 -8.24 -15.17 -7.43
CA VAL A 138 -7.37 -14.05 -7.10
C VAL A 138 -5.90 -14.32 -7.45
N GLY A 139 -5.45 -15.58 -7.37
CA GLY A 139 -4.10 -15.98 -7.72
C GLY A 139 -3.83 -15.86 -9.23
N ILE A 140 -4.84 -16.17 -10.05
CA ILE A 140 -4.82 -15.94 -11.49
C ILE A 140 -4.82 -14.44 -11.80
N ALA A 141 -5.78 -13.69 -11.24
CA ALA A 141 -5.93 -12.26 -11.50
C ALA A 141 -4.65 -11.48 -11.13
N ASN A 142 -4.02 -11.77 -9.99
CA ASN A 142 -2.79 -11.10 -9.56
C ASN A 142 -1.60 -11.36 -10.51
N LYS A 143 -1.45 -12.58 -11.03
CA LYS A 143 -0.43 -12.88 -12.04
C LYS A 143 -0.72 -12.14 -13.34
N ALA A 144 -1.99 -12.05 -13.73
CA ALA A 144 -2.40 -11.30 -14.92
C ALA A 144 -2.11 -9.81 -14.79
N ILE A 145 -2.37 -9.20 -13.63
CA ILE A 145 -2.03 -7.81 -13.33
C ILE A 145 -0.52 -7.59 -13.46
N LEU A 146 0.29 -8.45 -12.83
CA LEU A 146 1.74 -8.31 -12.82
C LEU A 146 2.37 -8.44 -14.21
N ILE A 147 1.94 -9.44 -15.00
CA ILE A 147 2.43 -9.64 -16.36
C ILE A 147 1.97 -8.47 -17.25
N THR A 148 0.67 -8.15 -17.25
CA THR A 148 0.10 -7.10 -18.11
C THR A 148 0.70 -5.73 -17.80
N SER A 149 1.00 -5.43 -16.53
CA SER A 149 1.66 -4.18 -16.12
C SER A 149 3.07 -4.04 -16.69
N ASN A 150 3.72 -5.11 -17.14
CA ASN A 150 5.15 -5.17 -17.47
C ASN A 150 5.46 -5.71 -18.86
N LEU A 151 4.54 -5.52 -19.80
CA LEU A 151 4.73 -5.88 -21.20
C LEU A 151 5.63 -4.87 -21.96
N PRO A 152 6.17 -5.27 -23.13
CA PRO A 152 6.84 -4.35 -24.05
C PRO A 152 5.91 -3.21 -24.48
N HIS A 153 6.45 -2.00 -24.64
CA HIS A 153 5.66 -0.78 -24.86
C HIS A 153 4.73 -0.86 -26.09
N ASP A 154 5.23 -1.52 -27.13
CA ASP A 154 4.63 -1.69 -28.45
C ASP A 154 3.33 -2.50 -28.40
N THR A 155 3.15 -3.29 -27.33
CA THR A 155 1.99 -4.18 -27.15
C THR A 155 0.81 -3.49 -26.48
N TYR A 156 1.07 -2.43 -25.70
CA TYR A 156 0.05 -1.77 -24.90
C TYR A 156 -1.15 -1.23 -25.70
N PRO A 157 -1.03 -0.70 -26.94
CA PRO A 157 -2.19 -0.20 -27.67
C PRO A 157 -3.30 -1.26 -27.82
N LYS A 158 -2.95 -2.49 -28.23
CA LYS A 158 -3.92 -3.58 -28.40
C LYS A 158 -4.36 -4.16 -27.06
N VAL A 159 -3.43 -4.33 -26.12
CA VAL A 159 -3.73 -4.90 -24.80
C VAL A 159 -4.67 -3.99 -24.01
N LEU A 160 -4.44 -2.67 -24.02
CA LEU A 160 -5.30 -1.69 -23.36
C LEU A 160 -6.65 -1.53 -24.07
N GLU A 161 -6.77 -1.78 -25.36
CA GLU A 161 -8.06 -1.81 -26.05
C GLU A 161 -8.93 -2.97 -25.53
N GLU A 162 -8.35 -4.16 -25.45
CA GLU A 162 -9.05 -5.37 -25.00
C GLU A 162 -9.31 -5.40 -23.48
N LEU A 163 -8.44 -4.76 -22.69
CA LEU A 163 -8.61 -4.64 -21.23
C LEU A 163 -9.88 -3.87 -20.85
N LYS A 164 -10.49 -3.09 -21.77
CA LYS A 164 -11.72 -2.33 -21.49
C LYS A 164 -12.88 -3.23 -21.09
N ILE A 165 -12.90 -4.48 -21.54
CA ILE A 165 -13.90 -5.49 -21.15
C ILE A 165 -13.97 -5.61 -19.62
N ALA A 166 -12.84 -5.44 -18.91
CA ALA A 166 -12.81 -5.50 -17.45
C ALA A 166 -13.60 -4.37 -16.78
N LEU A 167 -13.78 -3.24 -17.47
CA LEU A 167 -14.56 -2.11 -16.96
C LEU A 167 -16.06 -2.41 -16.91
N ASP A 168 -16.54 -3.35 -17.72
CA ASP A 168 -17.97 -3.72 -17.78
C ASP A 168 -18.31 -4.95 -16.91
N CYS A 169 -17.32 -5.53 -16.20
CA CYS A 169 -17.47 -6.79 -15.50
C CYS A 169 -17.92 -6.64 -14.04
N SER A 170 -16.98 -6.47 -13.10
CA SER A 170 -17.24 -6.32 -11.66
C SER A 170 -16.41 -5.18 -11.09
N THR A 171 -16.76 -4.67 -9.90
CA THR A 171 -15.95 -3.63 -9.21
C THR A 171 -14.52 -4.09 -8.97
N SER A 172 -14.33 -5.37 -8.64
CA SER A 172 -13.00 -5.99 -8.52
C SER A 172 -12.24 -5.99 -9.86
N SER A 173 -12.90 -6.37 -10.96
CA SER A 173 -12.30 -6.36 -12.30
C SER A 173 -11.93 -4.94 -12.75
N LYS A 174 -12.79 -3.94 -12.46
CA LYS A 174 -12.49 -2.52 -12.67
C LYS A 174 -11.23 -2.09 -11.91
N CYS A 175 -11.16 -2.40 -10.61
CA CYS A 175 -9.96 -2.12 -9.79
C CYS A 175 -8.70 -2.73 -10.39
N ASN A 176 -8.75 -4.00 -10.82
CA ASN A 176 -7.61 -4.68 -11.42
C ASN A 176 -7.15 -3.99 -12.71
N ALA A 177 -8.09 -3.56 -13.56
CA ALA A 177 -7.80 -2.82 -14.77
C ALA A 177 -7.17 -1.45 -14.46
N PHE A 178 -7.72 -0.71 -13.50
CA PHE A 178 -7.17 0.58 -13.07
C PHE A 178 -5.79 0.44 -12.42
N GLU A 179 -5.53 -0.63 -11.66
CA GLU A 179 -4.22 -0.91 -11.10
C GLU A 179 -3.17 -1.08 -12.21
N ILE A 180 -3.48 -1.86 -13.25
CA ILE A 180 -2.62 -2.02 -14.43
C ILE A 180 -2.37 -0.66 -15.09
N VAL A 181 -3.42 0.13 -15.30
CA VAL A 181 -3.33 1.46 -15.92
C VAL A 181 -2.42 2.38 -15.10
N VAL A 182 -2.54 2.38 -13.77
CA VAL A 182 -1.67 3.17 -12.89
C VAL A 182 -0.23 2.66 -12.99
N ASN A 183 0.00 1.35 -12.91
CA ASN A 183 1.34 0.76 -13.04
C ASN A 183 2.02 1.14 -14.37
N ILE A 184 1.28 1.14 -15.48
CA ILE A 184 1.76 1.55 -16.80
C ILE A 184 2.03 3.06 -16.83
N SER A 185 1.09 3.86 -16.31
CA SER A 185 1.15 5.32 -16.29
C SER A 185 2.33 5.86 -15.49
N LEU A 186 2.77 5.15 -14.46
CA LEU A 186 3.90 5.56 -13.61
C LEU A 186 5.27 5.39 -14.27
N LYS A 187 5.36 4.63 -15.38
CA LYS A 187 6.64 4.36 -16.06
C LYS A 187 7.19 5.57 -16.80
N ASN A 188 6.36 6.29 -17.55
CA ASN A 188 6.73 7.50 -18.29
C ASN A 188 5.49 8.24 -18.80
N SER A 189 5.70 9.46 -19.30
CA SER A 189 4.65 10.35 -19.79
C SER A 189 3.97 9.89 -21.09
N GLU A 190 4.67 9.14 -21.96
CA GLU A 190 4.10 8.61 -23.21
C GLU A 190 3.08 7.51 -22.93
N LEU A 191 3.41 6.59 -22.03
CA LEU A 191 2.52 5.51 -21.59
C LEU A 191 1.32 6.04 -20.81
N PHE A 192 1.53 7.05 -19.96
CA PHE A 192 0.41 7.77 -19.35
C PHE A 192 -0.54 8.38 -20.39
N LYS A 193 0.02 9.03 -21.42
CA LYS A 193 -0.79 9.61 -22.51
C LYS A 193 -1.59 8.51 -23.23
N LEU A 194 -0.99 7.35 -23.49
CA LEU A 194 -1.71 6.21 -24.09
C LEU A 194 -2.89 5.76 -23.22
N CYS A 195 -2.69 5.57 -21.92
CA CYS A 195 -3.76 5.18 -20.99
C CYS A 195 -4.88 6.23 -20.93
N LYS A 196 -4.50 7.51 -20.93
CA LYS A 196 -5.42 8.65 -20.97
C LYS A 196 -6.23 8.69 -22.26
N ASP A 197 -5.57 8.59 -23.42
CA ASP A 197 -6.23 8.65 -24.74
C ASP A 197 -7.18 7.46 -24.93
N GLN A 198 -6.96 6.35 -24.22
CA GLN A 198 -7.88 5.20 -24.16
C GLN A 198 -9.08 5.41 -23.21
N GLY A 199 -9.12 6.49 -22.43
CA GLY A 199 -10.23 6.87 -21.55
C GLY A 199 -10.18 6.30 -20.13
N TYR A 200 -9.12 5.58 -19.75
CA TYR A 200 -9.05 4.91 -18.45
C TYR A 200 -8.98 5.86 -17.26
N ILE A 201 -8.26 6.98 -17.41
CA ILE A 201 -8.07 7.93 -16.31
C ILE A 201 -9.39 8.62 -15.97
N ASP A 202 -10.16 9.04 -16.99
CA ASP A 202 -11.46 9.67 -16.79
C ASP A 202 -12.49 8.68 -16.25
N ALA A 203 -12.47 7.43 -16.74
CA ALA A 203 -13.29 6.34 -16.19
C ALA A 203 -12.99 6.13 -14.69
N MET A 204 -11.71 6.02 -14.31
CA MET A 204 -11.31 5.85 -12.91
C MET A 204 -11.80 7.00 -12.02
N VAL A 205 -11.70 8.26 -12.47
CA VAL A 205 -12.20 9.42 -11.71
C VAL A 205 -13.72 9.40 -11.57
N SER A 206 -14.46 8.89 -12.56
CA SER A 206 -15.92 8.79 -12.48
C SER A 206 -16.42 7.78 -11.42
N GLU A 207 -15.62 6.76 -11.12
CA GLU A 207 -15.98 5.73 -10.12
C GLU A 207 -15.94 6.25 -8.67
N LEU A 208 -15.44 7.47 -8.43
CA LEU A 208 -15.53 8.14 -7.13
C LEU A 208 -16.97 8.49 -6.73
N GLU A 209 -17.89 8.50 -7.69
CA GLU A 209 -19.32 8.74 -7.46
C GLU A 209 -20.12 7.44 -7.26
N ALA A 210 -19.45 6.28 -7.20
CA ALA A 210 -20.11 5.00 -6.94
C ALA A 210 -20.73 4.95 -5.54
N ASP A 211 -21.74 4.10 -5.32
CA ASP A 211 -22.40 3.99 -4.01
C ASP A 211 -21.53 3.31 -2.93
N ASP A 212 -20.59 2.44 -3.34
CA ASP A 212 -19.77 1.64 -2.44
C ASP A 212 -18.54 2.44 -1.93
N ILE A 213 -18.52 2.71 -0.63
CA ILE A 213 -17.45 3.47 0.05
C ILE A 213 -16.10 2.75 -0.04
N LEU A 214 -16.06 1.42 0.14
CA LEU A 214 -14.81 0.66 0.08
C LEU A 214 -14.24 0.68 -1.34
N TYR A 215 -15.12 0.60 -2.33
CA TYR A 215 -14.73 0.73 -3.73
C TYR A 215 -14.17 2.14 -4.03
N GLN A 216 -14.84 3.20 -3.57
CA GLN A 216 -14.33 4.58 -3.71
C GLN A 216 -12.94 4.75 -3.07
N LEU A 217 -12.70 4.14 -1.89
CA LEU A 217 -11.39 4.17 -1.23
C LEU A 217 -10.30 3.49 -2.05
N ASN A 218 -10.61 2.35 -2.66
CA ASN A 218 -9.67 1.68 -3.57
C ASN A 218 -9.34 2.57 -4.78
N ILE A 219 -10.33 3.27 -5.34
CA ILE A 219 -10.11 4.24 -6.43
C ILE A 219 -9.26 5.42 -5.98
N LEU A 220 -9.50 5.96 -4.78
CA LEU A 220 -8.68 7.04 -4.20
C LEU A 220 -7.24 6.60 -3.96
N GLU A 221 -7.00 5.36 -3.53
CA GLU A 221 -5.65 4.82 -3.37
C GLU A 221 -4.91 4.76 -4.71
N LEU A 222 -5.56 4.25 -5.76
CA LEU A 222 -5.01 4.21 -7.11
C LEU A 222 -4.73 5.62 -7.66
N LEU A 223 -5.64 6.57 -7.45
CA LEU A 223 -5.44 7.97 -7.81
C LEU A 223 -4.31 8.61 -7.01
N SER A 224 -4.14 8.28 -5.73
CA SER A 224 -3.03 8.78 -4.89
C SER A 224 -1.69 8.40 -5.51
N ARG A 225 -1.55 7.13 -5.91
CA ARG A 225 -0.34 6.63 -6.59
C ARG A 225 -0.07 7.38 -7.89
N LEU A 226 -1.11 7.61 -8.70
CA LEU A 226 -0.99 8.35 -9.96
C LEU A 226 -0.62 9.83 -9.73
N ALA A 227 -1.20 10.47 -8.72
CA ALA A 227 -1.00 11.88 -8.42
C ALA A 227 0.40 12.20 -7.87
N VAL A 228 1.15 11.19 -7.41
CA VAL A 228 2.58 11.35 -7.07
C VAL A 228 3.42 11.60 -8.32
N ALA A 229 3.02 11.15 -9.51
CA ALA A 229 3.77 11.41 -10.75
C ALA A 229 3.47 12.81 -11.33
N PRO A 230 4.48 13.58 -11.79
CA PRO A 230 4.27 14.96 -12.24
C PRO A 230 3.27 15.09 -13.39
N HIS A 231 3.32 14.18 -14.37
CA HIS A 231 2.38 14.13 -15.49
C HIS A 231 0.96 13.73 -15.07
N GLY A 232 0.84 12.86 -14.07
CA GLY A 232 -0.43 12.45 -13.48
C GLY A 232 -1.13 13.62 -12.79
N LEU A 233 -0.44 14.29 -11.85
CA LEU A 233 -1.01 15.46 -11.17
C LEU A 233 -1.34 16.60 -12.14
N THR A 234 -0.42 16.91 -13.07
CA THR A 234 -0.64 17.96 -14.07
C THR A 234 -1.90 17.71 -14.88
N TYR A 235 -2.18 16.45 -15.23
CA TYR A 235 -3.41 16.09 -15.92
C TYR A 235 -4.65 16.28 -15.05
N LEU A 236 -4.63 15.75 -13.81
CA LEU A 236 -5.76 15.85 -12.89
C LEU A 236 -6.16 17.31 -12.63
N ILE A 237 -5.17 18.21 -12.51
CA ILE A 237 -5.42 19.65 -12.36
C ILE A 237 -5.99 20.25 -13.65
N LYS A 238 -5.34 20.02 -14.80
CA LYS A 238 -5.76 20.64 -16.07
C LYS A 238 -7.13 20.18 -16.55
N ASN A 239 -7.52 18.94 -16.28
CA ASN A 239 -8.81 18.39 -16.69
C ASN A 239 -9.94 18.66 -15.67
N GLY A 240 -9.65 19.37 -14.58
CA GLY A 240 -10.62 19.68 -13.53
C GLY A 240 -10.96 18.51 -12.60
N SER A 241 -10.39 17.32 -12.81
CA SER A 241 -10.57 16.15 -11.94
C SER A 241 -10.10 16.41 -10.51
N PHE A 242 -9.02 17.17 -10.34
CA PHE A 242 -8.53 17.57 -9.02
C PHE A 242 -9.52 18.51 -8.31
N ASN A 243 -10.11 19.47 -9.03
CA ASN A 243 -11.17 20.34 -8.47
C ASN A 243 -12.39 19.53 -8.04
N LYS A 244 -12.78 18.53 -8.83
CA LYS A 244 -13.88 17.61 -8.48
C LYS A 244 -13.58 16.87 -7.18
N LEU A 245 -12.35 16.38 -6.99
CA LEU A 245 -11.91 15.73 -5.75
C LEU A 245 -12.01 16.69 -4.54
N VAL A 246 -11.61 17.94 -4.71
CA VAL A 246 -11.69 18.97 -3.64
C VAL A 246 -13.16 19.22 -3.27
N GLN A 247 -14.04 19.38 -4.26
CA GLN A 247 -15.48 19.56 -4.04
C GLN A 247 -16.10 18.37 -3.32
N LEU A 248 -15.75 17.15 -3.73
CA LEU A 248 -16.24 15.93 -3.06
C LEU A 248 -15.83 15.92 -1.58
N LEU A 249 -14.60 16.29 -1.21
CA LEU A 249 -14.20 16.39 0.20
C LEU A 249 -15.05 17.40 0.97
N GLN A 250 -15.32 18.57 0.39
CA GLN A 250 -16.15 19.61 1.04
C GLN A 250 -17.60 19.16 1.24
N ASP A 251 -18.17 18.46 0.25
CA ASP A 251 -19.52 17.92 0.34
C ASP A 251 -19.60 16.82 1.42
N LEU A 252 -18.52 16.06 1.63
CA LEU A 252 -18.44 15.00 2.62
C LEU A 252 -18.35 15.49 4.06
N GLN A 253 -17.72 16.64 4.32
CA GLN A 253 -17.67 17.24 5.67
C GLN A 253 -19.07 17.51 6.24
N ASN A 254 -20.07 17.69 5.38
CA ASN A 254 -21.47 17.88 5.80
C ASN A 254 -22.23 16.56 6.04
N ASN A 255 -21.60 15.40 5.87
CA ASN A 255 -22.25 14.08 5.95
C ASN A 255 -21.65 13.19 7.07
N PRO A 256 -22.33 13.05 8.23
CA PRO A 256 -21.81 12.35 9.39
C PRO A 256 -21.69 10.82 9.23
N LEU A 257 -22.14 10.24 8.10
CA LEU A 257 -22.09 8.79 7.85
C LEU A 257 -20.91 8.35 6.98
N LYS A 258 -20.00 9.26 6.60
CA LYS A 258 -18.91 8.98 5.65
C LYS A 258 -17.48 9.21 6.20
N GLY A 259 -17.28 9.18 7.53
CA GLY A 259 -15.96 9.39 8.16
C GLY A 259 -14.82 8.56 7.55
N LEU A 260 -15.07 7.29 7.18
CA LEU A 260 -14.08 6.44 6.51
C LEU A 260 -13.66 6.99 5.13
N LEU A 261 -14.59 7.58 4.38
CA LEU A 261 -14.27 8.16 3.09
C LEU A 261 -13.47 9.46 3.25
N ILE A 262 -13.82 10.28 4.24
CA ILE A 262 -13.08 11.51 4.59
C ILE A 262 -11.61 11.18 4.88
N THR A 263 -11.32 10.12 5.64
CA THR A 263 -9.93 9.69 5.89
C THR A 263 -9.19 9.29 4.61
N GLY A 264 -9.88 8.66 3.66
CA GLY A 264 -9.32 8.38 2.33
C GLY A 264 -8.93 9.63 1.54
N TYR A 265 -9.80 10.65 1.52
CA TYR A 265 -9.50 11.94 0.87
C TYR A 265 -8.37 12.70 1.57
N ILE A 266 -8.36 12.72 2.91
CA ILE A 266 -7.30 13.35 3.70
C ILE A 266 -5.95 12.71 3.36
N LYS A 267 -5.88 11.37 3.30
CA LYS A 267 -4.67 10.65 2.90
C LYS A 267 -4.25 10.95 1.46
N PHE A 268 -5.21 11.00 0.52
CA PHE A 268 -4.95 11.37 -0.88
C PHE A 268 -4.33 12.77 -0.98
N PHE A 269 -4.97 13.79 -0.40
CA PHE A 269 -4.48 15.17 -0.47
C PHE A 269 -3.21 15.36 0.32
N GLY A 270 -3.08 14.73 1.48
CA GLY A 270 -1.86 14.68 2.26
C GLY A 270 -0.65 14.19 1.46
N THR A 271 -0.83 13.08 0.73
CA THR A 271 0.17 12.52 -0.16
C THR A 271 0.56 13.51 -1.26
N VAL A 272 -0.43 14.15 -1.89
CA VAL A 272 -0.20 15.13 -2.95
C VAL A 272 0.52 16.38 -2.44
N ILE A 273 0.07 16.94 -1.31
CA ILE A 273 0.69 18.11 -0.67
C ILE A 273 2.14 17.80 -0.30
N CYS A 274 2.43 16.62 0.27
CA CYS A 274 3.79 16.23 0.62
C CYS A 274 4.75 16.23 -0.59
N HIS A 275 4.27 15.91 -1.79
CA HIS A 275 5.11 15.86 -3.00
C HIS A 275 5.13 17.19 -3.77
N TYR A 276 4.04 17.96 -3.73
CA TYR A 276 3.82 19.15 -4.57
C TYR A 276 3.33 20.33 -3.74
N SER A 277 3.96 20.56 -2.59
CA SER A 277 3.47 21.53 -1.62
C SER A 277 3.28 22.91 -2.25
N ARG A 278 4.29 23.40 -2.98
CA ARG A 278 4.28 24.74 -3.56
C ARG A 278 3.18 24.92 -4.61
N GLU A 279 3.00 23.94 -5.50
CA GLU A 279 2.03 23.98 -6.58
C GLU A 279 0.60 23.87 -6.07
N VAL A 280 0.37 22.96 -5.11
CA VAL A 280 -0.98 22.60 -4.67
C VAL A 280 -1.51 23.59 -3.64
N ILE A 281 -0.69 24.02 -2.67
CA ILE A 281 -1.16 24.88 -1.58
C ILE A 281 -1.56 26.27 -2.08
N HIS A 282 -0.77 26.87 -2.98
CA HIS A 282 -1.11 28.17 -3.55
C HIS A 282 -2.40 28.12 -4.38
N GLN A 283 -2.70 26.97 -5.01
CA GLN A 283 -3.87 26.81 -5.86
C GLN A 283 -5.11 26.32 -5.07
N TYR A 284 -4.91 25.59 -3.96
CA TYR A 284 -5.95 24.92 -3.17
C TYR A 284 -5.74 25.13 -1.66
N PRO A 285 -5.76 26.39 -1.17
CA PRO A 285 -5.59 26.69 0.25
C PRO A 285 -6.61 25.98 1.14
N ILE A 286 -7.82 25.77 0.61
CA ILE A 286 -8.93 25.11 1.29
C ILE A 286 -8.63 23.67 1.73
N LEU A 287 -7.66 22.99 1.12
CA LEU A 287 -7.26 21.64 1.53
C LEU A 287 -6.54 21.66 2.88
N VAL A 288 -5.71 22.69 3.10
CA VAL A 288 -5.00 22.87 4.36
C VAL A 288 -5.98 23.32 5.44
N GLU A 289 -6.90 24.23 5.11
CA GLU A 289 -7.99 24.64 5.99
C GLU A 289 -8.86 23.45 6.39
N SER A 290 -9.30 22.63 5.43
CA SER A 290 -10.11 21.43 5.70
C SER A 290 -9.38 20.41 6.58
N LEU A 291 -8.07 20.24 6.39
CA LEU A 291 -7.24 19.35 7.21
C LEU A 291 -7.11 19.87 8.64
N LEU A 292 -6.99 21.19 8.81
CA LEU A 292 -6.93 21.88 10.09
C LEU A 292 -8.29 21.88 10.80
N ASP A 293 -9.38 22.15 10.09
CA ASP A 293 -10.74 22.12 10.65
C ASP A 293 -11.12 20.70 11.10
N SER A 294 -10.60 19.68 10.42
CA SER A 294 -10.77 18.27 10.83
C SER A 294 -10.08 17.94 12.17
N PHE A 295 -9.22 18.81 12.73
CA PHE A 295 -8.74 18.69 14.12
C PHE A 295 -9.79 19.10 15.14
N ASP A 296 -10.65 20.06 14.79
CA ASP A 296 -11.60 20.65 15.72
C ASP A 296 -12.83 19.75 15.95
N GLU A 297 -13.06 18.79 15.05
CA GLU A 297 -14.17 17.83 15.15
C GLU A 297 -13.76 16.56 15.92
N VAL A 298 -14.56 16.21 16.93
CA VAL A 298 -14.33 15.14 17.92
C VAL A 298 -14.50 13.72 17.34
N ASP A 299 -14.35 13.52 16.03
CA ASP A 299 -14.40 12.18 15.46
C ASP A 299 -13.05 11.47 15.70
N GLU A 300 -12.99 10.70 16.81
CA GLU A 300 -11.85 9.88 17.21
C GLU A 300 -11.32 8.98 16.07
N THR A 301 -12.14 8.69 15.04
CA THR A 301 -11.74 7.86 13.90
C THR A 301 -10.92 8.60 12.85
N VAL A 302 -11.13 9.91 12.69
CA VAL A 302 -10.46 10.74 11.68
C VAL A 302 -9.14 11.30 12.20
N PHE A 303 -9.09 11.57 13.52
CA PHE A 303 -7.96 12.21 14.19
C PHE A 303 -6.60 11.54 13.95
N PRO A 304 -6.44 10.19 14.01
CA PRO A 304 -5.14 9.56 13.76
C PRO A 304 -4.63 9.79 12.34
N VAL A 305 -5.52 9.74 11.35
CA VAL A 305 -5.16 9.92 9.92
C VAL A 305 -4.77 11.35 9.63
N VAL A 306 -5.48 12.31 10.24
CA VAL A 306 -5.17 13.72 10.16
C VAL A 306 -3.80 14.02 10.77
N LEU A 307 -3.50 13.48 11.96
CA LEU A 307 -2.21 13.63 12.62
C LEU A 307 -1.06 13.03 11.81
N ASP A 308 -1.24 11.81 11.29
CA ASP A 308 -0.27 11.15 10.42
C ASP A 308 -0.01 11.98 9.16
N THR A 309 -1.07 12.45 8.51
CA THR A 309 -1.00 13.28 7.30
C THR A 309 -0.22 14.57 7.53
N LEU A 310 -0.49 15.28 8.61
CA LEU A 310 0.27 16.47 8.97
C LEU A 310 1.72 16.16 9.31
N GLY A 311 1.97 15.06 10.04
CA GLY A 311 3.31 14.60 10.35
C GLY A 311 4.12 14.42 9.07
N VAL A 312 3.52 13.77 8.07
CA VAL A 312 4.11 13.56 6.74
C VAL A 312 4.37 14.90 6.02
N ILE A 313 3.38 15.81 5.96
CA ILE A 313 3.57 17.14 5.34
C ILE A 313 4.72 17.90 6.03
N GLY A 314 4.74 17.86 7.36
CA GLY A 314 5.74 18.48 8.22
C GLY A 314 7.15 17.89 8.08
N THR A 315 7.35 16.79 7.35
CA THR A 315 8.70 16.27 7.05
C THR A 315 9.45 17.12 6.01
N THR A 316 8.74 17.92 5.20
CA THR A 316 9.31 18.72 4.11
C THR A 316 9.47 20.19 4.51
N ILE A 317 10.44 20.91 3.91
CA ILE A 317 10.66 22.34 4.20
C ILE A 317 9.46 23.15 3.69
N GLU A 318 8.99 22.85 2.48
CA GLU A 318 7.86 23.49 1.84
C GLU A 318 6.56 23.21 2.60
N GLY A 319 6.34 21.98 3.06
CA GLY A 319 5.23 21.63 3.93
C GLY A 319 5.28 22.44 5.23
N LYS A 320 6.42 22.51 5.91
CA LYS A 320 6.59 23.37 7.11
C LYS A 320 6.30 24.84 6.82
N LEU A 321 6.76 25.39 5.70
CA LEU A 321 6.49 26.77 5.30
C LEU A 321 5.02 27.01 4.94
N CYS A 322 4.31 26.00 4.44
CA CYS A 322 2.87 26.06 4.24
C CYS A 322 2.12 26.04 5.55
N LEU A 323 2.37 25.06 6.42
CA LEU A 323 1.79 25.03 7.77
C LEU A 323 2.10 26.37 8.49
N ALA A 324 3.34 26.83 8.22
CA ALA A 324 3.98 28.15 8.28
C ALA A 324 3.20 29.42 7.86
N GLU A 325 2.25 29.30 6.96
CA GLU A 325 1.51 30.43 6.37
C GLU A 325 0.08 30.44 6.91
N PHE A 326 -0.56 29.27 6.98
CA PHE A 326 -1.94 29.13 7.48
C PHE A 326 -2.09 29.37 8.98
N GLY A 327 -1.11 28.93 9.79
CA GLY A 327 -1.13 29.23 11.23
C GLY A 327 -0.81 30.70 11.57
N SER A 328 -0.41 31.53 10.60
CA SER A 328 -0.07 32.95 10.82
C SER A 328 -1.29 33.88 10.84
N ASN A 329 -2.48 33.36 10.54
CA ASN A 329 -3.77 34.03 10.82
C ASN A 329 -4.10 34.08 12.33
N VAL A 330 -3.25 33.52 13.19
CA VAL A 330 -3.33 33.61 14.64
C VAL A 330 -2.41 34.75 15.13
N GLU A 331 -2.98 35.67 15.90
CA GLU A 331 -2.50 37.01 16.27
C GLU A 331 -0.97 37.14 16.49
N GLN A 332 -0.36 38.15 15.84
CA GLN A 332 1.06 38.50 16.00
C GLN A 332 1.33 39.17 17.37
N ASP A 333 2.32 38.66 18.11
CA ASP A 333 2.87 39.31 19.31
C ASP A 333 3.81 40.47 18.90
N PRO A 334 3.54 41.73 19.28
CA PRO A 334 4.23 42.93 18.78
C PRO A 334 5.70 43.11 19.23
N LYS A 335 6.34 42.08 19.80
CA LYS A 335 7.70 42.18 20.35
C LYS A 335 8.61 41.00 19.95
N SER A 336 9.08 40.91 18.71
CA SER A 336 10.29 40.08 18.44
C SER A 336 11.05 40.47 17.18
N LYS A 337 12.38 40.32 17.23
CA LYS A 337 13.36 40.86 16.26
C LYS A 337 14.13 39.80 15.46
N ASP A 338 13.78 38.52 15.53
CA ASP A 338 14.43 37.46 14.74
C ASP A 338 13.43 36.70 13.88
N GLY A 339 13.55 36.90 12.58
CA GLY A 339 12.39 36.88 11.69
C GLY A 339 12.02 35.56 11.04
N VAL A 340 12.63 34.40 11.33
CA VAL A 340 12.20 33.12 10.68
C VAL A 340 12.06 31.99 11.68
N ASP A 341 13.05 31.79 12.55
CA ASP A 341 13.05 30.71 13.56
C ASP A 341 11.97 30.93 14.65
N GLN A 342 11.73 32.20 15.01
CA GLN A 342 10.63 32.60 15.89
C GLN A 342 9.26 32.38 15.24
N ARG A 343 9.14 32.61 13.92
CA ARG A 343 7.87 32.38 13.20
C ARG A 343 7.53 30.90 13.21
N VAL A 344 8.46 30.03 12.82
CA VAL A 344 8.26 28.57 12.88
C VAL A 344 7.91 28.14 14.30
N THR A 345 8.61 28.67 15.30
CA THR A 345 8.37 28.36 16.72
C THR A 345 7.00 28.83 17.24
N LEU A 346 6.57 30.05 16.92
CA LEU A 346 5.23 30.54 17.30
C LEU A 346 4.13 29.72 16.62
N MET A 347 4.39 29.25 15.42
CA MET A 347 3.41 28.50 14.66
C MET A 347 3.30 27.06 15.13
N THR A 348 4.41 26.37 15.36
CA THR A 348 4.35 25.04 16.00
C THR A 348 3.64 25.11 17.35
N ARG A 349 3.73 26.24 18.08
CA ARG A 349 2.96 26.48 19.31
C ARG A 349 1.45 26.60 19.07
N GLU A 350 1.00 27.43 18.13
CA GLU A 350 -0.44 27.59 17.88
C GLU A 350 -1.05 26.31 17.26
N TRP A 351 -0.28 25.60 16.43
CA TRP A 351 -0.64 24.27 15.94
C TRP A 351 -0.79 23.28 17.09
N PHE A 352 0.19 23.24 18.00
CA PHE A 352 0.10 22.40 19.18
C PHE A 352 -1.08 22.78 20.07
N ARG A 353 -1.40 24.06 20.26
CA ARG A 353 -2.61 24.47 21.00
C ARG A 353 -3.90 24.01 20.33
N SER A 354 -3.91 23.96 19.00
CA SER A 354 -5.06 23.49 18.22
C SER A 354 -5.23 21.97 18.28
N PHE A 355 -4.18 21.20 18.63
CA PHE A 355 -4.24 19.75 18.86
C PHE A 355 -5.34 19.34 19.85
N SER A 356 -5.62 20.18 20.86
CA SER A 356 -6.74 19.96 21.77
C SER A 356 -7.11 21.26 22.49
N LYS A 357 -8.34 21.73 22.26
CA LYS A 357 -8.89 22.93 22.91
C LYS A 357 -9.44 22.63 24.30
N GLN A 358 -10.02 21.44 24.50
CA GLN A 358 -10.58 20.95 25.76
C GLN A 358 -10.48 19.41 25.80
N PRO A 359 -9.65 18.81 26.68
CA PRO A 359 -8.69 19.45 27.57
C PRO A 359 -7.53 20.13 26.80
N PRO A 360 -6.71 20.98 27.44
CA PRO A 360 -5.55 21.59 26.78
C PRO A 360 -4.62 20.56 26.15
N ALA A 361 -4.07 20.87 24.97
CA ALA A 361 -3.21 19.98 24.19
C ALA A 361 -2.08 19.28 24.97
N ILE A 362 -1.44 19.98 25.92
CA ILE A 362 -0.38 19.40 26.74
C ILE A 362 -0.92 18.34 27.72
N GLU A 363 -2.14 18.49 28.21
CA GLU A 363 -2.80 17.49 29.06
C GLU A 363 -3.21 16.28 28.24
N THR A 364 -3.78 16.50 27.05
CA THR A 364 -4.07 15.43 26.08
C THR A 364 -2.80 14.65 25.77
N LEU A 365 -1.70 15.33 25.46
CA LEU A 365 -0.41 14.68 25.21
C LEU A 365 0.07 13.85 26.41
N LEU A 366 -0.03 14.37 27.63
CA LEU A 366 0.31 13.62 28.86
C LEU A 366 -0.53 12.35 29.00
N THR A 367 -1.83 12.41 28.72
CA THR A 367 -2.71 11.22 28.77
C THR A 367 -2.34 10.21 27.69
N THR A 368 -2.00 10.65 26.48
CA THR A 368 -1.58 9.78 25.38
C THR A 368 -0.24 9.11 25.66
N CYS A 369 0.71 9.80 26.31
CA CYS A 369 1.96 9.19 26.77
C CYS A 369 1.74 8.07 27.81
N LYS A 370 0.61 8.08 28.54
CA LYS A 370 0.24 7.07 29.55
C LYS A 370 -0.62 5.93 28.97
N ASN A 371 -0.91 5.96 27.67
CA ASN A 371 -1.76 4.97 27.01
C ASN A 371 -1.16 3.54 27.11
N PRO A 372 -1.95 2.46 27.28
CA PRO A 372 -1.38 1.10 27.39
C PRO A 372 -0.86 0.52 26.07
N PHE A 373 -1.18 1.11 24.91
CA PHE A 373 -0.78 0.60 23.59
C PHE A 373 0.59 1.18 23.16
N PRO A 374 1.61 0.34 22.91
CA PRO A 374 2.98 0.82 22.62
C PRO A 374 3.10 1.73 21.40
N ASP A 375 2.33 1.50 20.34
CA ASP A 375 2.38 2.31 19.11
C ASP A 375 1.88 3.74 19.37
N ILE A 376 0.82 3.87 20.18
CA ILE A 376 0.25 5.17 20.59
C ILE A 376 1.23 5.90 21.52
N GLN A 377 1.83 5.19 22.49
CA GLN A 377 2.86 5.76 23.34
C GLN A 377 4.05 6.27 22.51
N CYS A 378 4.51 5.50 21.52
CA CYS A 378 5.62 5.89 20.65
C CYS A 378 5.33 7.19 19.90
N ALA A 379 4.18 7.29 19.24
CA ALA A 379 3.76 8.51 18.57
C ALA A 379 3.69 9.71 19.53
N ALA A 380 3.17 9.50 20.75
CA ALA A 380 3.07 10.55 21.76
C ALA A 380 4.45 11.02 22.26
N PHE A 381 5.39 10.11 22.51
CA PHE A 381 6.76 10.46 22.91
C PHE A 381 7.52 11.17 21.78
N MET A 382 7.32 10.77 20.53
CA MET A 382 7.89 11.48 19.37
C MET A 382 7.34 12.90 19.25
N LEU A 383 6.02 13.07 19.43
CA LEU A 383 5.40 14.40 19.46
C LEU A 383 5.93 15.24 20.63
N LEU A 384 6.09 14.64 21.81
CA LEU A 384 6.68 15.31 22.97
C LEU A 384 8.12 15.77 22.72
N ASP A 385 9.00 14.93 22.13
CA ASP A 385 10.35 15.36 21.77
C ASP A 385 10.31 16.53 20.78
N ALA A 386 9.47 16.46 19.74
CA ALA A 386 9.32 17.53 18.77
C ALA A 386 8.85 18.84 19.42
N VAL A 387 7.88 18.78 20.35
CA VAL A 387 7.42 19.94 21.12
C VAL A 387 8.54 20.52 21.99
N CYS A 388 9.29 19.65 22.68
CA CYS A 388 10.39 20.07 23.57
C CYS A 388 11.62 20.59 22.81
N GLN A 389 11.70 20.44 21.49
CA GLN A 389 12.72 21.14 20.68
C GLN A 389 12.52 22.66 20.68
N HIS A 390 11.34 23.14 21.08
CA HIS A 390 11.02 24.57 21.20
C HIS A 390 10.88 24.99 22.66
N HIS A 391 11.36 26.20 22.98
CA HIS A 391 11.31 26.72 24.35
C HIS A 391 9.87 26.82 24.92
N TRP A 392 8.88 27.20 24.10
CA TRP A 392 7.48 27.21 24.54
C TRP A 392 6.97 25.82 24.93
N GLY A 393 7.50 24.76 24.31
CA GLY A 393 7.12 23.38 24.61
C GLY A 393 7.69 22.94 25.95
N GLU A 394 8.94 23.32 26.23
CA GLU A 394 9.57 23.14 27.54
C GLU A 394 8.77 23.86 28.64
N GLU A 395 8.33 25.10 28.41
CA GLU A 395 7.47 25.86 29.31
C GLU A 395 6.10 25.18 29.53
N LEU A 396 5.47 24.63 28.48
CA LEU A 396 4.21 23.90 28.64
C LEU A 396 4.38 22.65 29.51
N VAL A 397 5.46 21.90 29.32
CA VAL A 397 5.78 20.73 30.16
C VAL A 397 6.02 21.17 31.61
N ALA A 398 6.75 22.27 31.83
CA ALA A 398 7.00 22.82 33.17
C ALA A 398 5.71 23.24 33.89
N ASN A 399 4.74 23.76 33.15
CA ASN A 399 3.48 24.28 33.70
C ASN A 399 2.34 23.24 33.74
N CYS A 400 2.53 22.07 33.15
CA CYS A 400 1.52 21.00 33.16
C CYS A 400 1.66 20.12 34.41
N ALA A 401 0.65 20.14 35.26
CA ALA A 401 0.64 19.37 36.50
C ALA A 401 0.78 17.86 36.24
N GLY A 402 1.72 17.20 36.94
CA GLY A 402 1.94 15.76 36.83
C GLY A 402 2.83 15.32 35.66
N PHE A 403 3.25 16.24 34.78
CA PHE A 403 4.08 15.90 33.62
C PHE A 403 5.52 15.57 34.06
N ILE A 404 6.09 16.37 34.96
CA ILE A 404 7.45 16.16 35.48
C ILE A 404 7.53 14.90 36.34
N GLU A 405 6.52 14.65 37.16
CA GLU A 405 6.40 13.42 37.94
C GLU A 405 6.38 12.20 37.02
N PHE A 406 5.58 12.24 35.95
CA PHE A 406 5.52 11.17 34.95
C PHE A 406 6.88 10.96 34.23
N LEU A 407 7.58 12.03 33.86
CA LEU A 407 8.89 11.91 33.22
C LEU A 407 9.96 11.37 34.17
N LEU A 408 9.92 11.72 35.46
CA LEU A 408 10.89 11.21 36.44
C LEU A 408 10.53 9.83 36.98
N ASP A 409 9.30 9.35 36.76
CA ASP A 409 8.86 8.04 37.20
C ASP A 409 9.57 6.91 36.43
N ARG A 410 10.37 6.12 37.15
CA ARG A 410 11.10 4.95 36.63
C ARG A 410 10.33 3.63 36.78
N THR A 411 9.15 3.66 37.41
CA THR A 411 8.32 2.46 37.65
C THR A 411 7.39 2.14 36.48
N VAL A 412 7.25 3.05 35.51
CA VAL A 412 6.47 2.84 34.29
C VAL A 412 7.18 1.83 33.39
N ASP A 413 6.50 0.72 33.09
CA ASP A 413 7.00 -0.30 32.17
C ASP A 413 6.95 0.22 30.72
N LEU A 414 8.11 0.53 30.17
CA LEU A 414 8.30 1.06 28.82
C LEU A 414 9.23 0.14 28.04
N THR A 415 8.99 0.00 26.73
CA THR A 415 9.92 -0.71 25.84
C THR A 415 11.28 0.01 25.80
N LYS A 416 12.36 -0.73 25.52
CA LYS A 416 13.71 -0.14 25.46
C LYS A 416 13.81 1.11 24.56
N PRO A 417 13.25 1.14 23.34
CA PRO A 417 13.29 2.33 22.50
C PRO A 417 12.56 3.54 23.13
N LEU A 418 11.45 3.31 23.83
CA LEU A 418 10.73 4.37 24.53
C LEU A 418 11.51 4.92 25.72
N GLN A 419 12.25 4.07 26.43
CA GLN A 419 13.14 4.51 27.51
C GLN A 419 14.26 5.41 26.99
N GLU A 420 14.79 5.14 25.79
CA GLU A 420 15.80 5.96 25.12
C GLU A 420 15.21 7.31 24.67
N ILE A 421 14.04 7.33 24.02
CA ILE A 421 13.36 8.57 23.63
C ILE A 421 13.04 9.43 24.86
N LYS A 422 12.47 8.83 25.91
CA LYS A 422 12.18 9.50 27.18
C LYS A 422 13.46 10.11 27.79
N TYR A 423 14.57 9.38 27.75
CA TYR A 423 15.86 9.89 28.24
C TYR A 423 16.36 11.09 27.44
N ASP A 424 16.26 11.07 26.11
CA ASP A 424 16.69 12.19 25.27
C ASP A 424 15.86 13.46 25.52
N ILE A 425 14.55 13.30 25.73
CA ILE A 425 13.66 14.40 26.16
C ILE A 425 14.13 14.96 27.50
N ILE A 426 14.30 14.12 28.52
CA ILE A 426 14.74 14.54 29.86
C ILE A 426 16.12 15.23 29.80
N LYS A 427 17.03 14.72 28.97
CA LYS A 427 18.34 15.32 28.73
C LYS A 427 18.25 16.70 28.12
N ARG A 428 17.30 16.93 27.20
CA ARG A 428 17.02 18.26 26.67
C ARG A 428 16.49 19.20 27.77
N LEU A 429 15.46 18.76 28.50
CA LEU A 429 14.84 19.54 29.58
C LEU A 429 15.81 19.87 30.73
N SER A 430 16.79 19.01 31.00
CA SER A 430 17.83 19.22 32.04
C SER A 430 18.73 20.44 31.80
N ARG A 431 18.66 21.02 30.61
CA ARG A 431 19.41 22.20 30.17
C ARG A 431 18.51 23.40 29.89
N SER A 432 17.19 23.25 30.04
CA SER A 432 16.22 24.30 29.74
C SER A 432 16.21 25.37 30.84
N SER A 433 15.90 26.60 30.46
CA SER A 433 15.68 27.71 31.39
C SER A 433 14.23 27.77 31.92
N ALA A 434 13.34 26.89 31.44
CA ALA A 434 11.92 26.87 31.82
C ALA A 434 11.67 26.28 33.24
N PHE A 435 12.67 25.62 33.84
CA PHE A 435 12.53 24.90 35.10
C PHE A 435 13.28 25.59 36.24
N ASP A 436 12.74 25.48 37.46
CA ASP A 436 13.44 25.90 38.67
C ASP A 436 14.63 24.98 39.00
N SER A 437 15.49 25.44 39.92
CA SER A 437 16.72 24.74 40.30
C SER A 437 16.50 23.36 40.92
N ASN A 438 15.37 23.12 41.58
CA ASN A 438 15.05 21.83 42.19
C ASN A 438 14.69 20.81 41.10
N ILE A 439 13.81 21.20 40.18
CA ILE A 439 13.43 20.35 39.04
C ILE A 439 14.65 20.06 38.15
N LEU A 440 15.47 21.06 37.85
CA LEU A 440 16.68 20.88 37.06
C LEU A 440 17.65 19.87 37.69
N MET A 441 17.86 19.95 39.00
CA MET A 441 18.72 18.99 39.70
C MET A 441 18.20 17.56 39.55
N ARG A 442 16.88 17.35 39.69
CA ARG A 442 16.25 16.03 39.54
C ARG A 442 16.38 15.49 38.11
N LEU A 443 16.17 16.35 37.10
CA LEU A 443 16.36 15.98 35.69
C LEU A 443 17.83 15.63 35.40
N GLN A 444 18.78 16.40 35.92
CA GLN A 444 20.21 16.13 35.77
C GLN A 444 20.63 14.81 36.42
N THR A 445 20.14 14.53 37.64
CA THR A 445 20.34 13.23 38.30
C THR A 445 19.80 12.07 37.45
N TYR A 446 18.63 12.23 36.84
CA TYR A 446 18.07 11.21 35.94
C TYR A 446 19.01 10.96 34.74
N VAL A 447 19.55 12.03 34.15
CA VAL A 447 20.46 11.96 32.99
C VAL A 447 21.78 11.28 33.35
N GLU A 448 22.33 11.57 34.53
CA GLU A 448 23.56 10.96 35.06
C GLU A 448 23.41 9.46 35.30
N GLN A 449 22.26 9.05 35.83
CA GLN A 449 21.93 7.64 36.06
C GLN A 449 21.75 6.84 34.77
N GLY A 450 21.30 7.49 33.69
CA GLY A 450 21.11 6.86 32.39
C GLY A 450 19.69 6.32 32.14
N PRO A 451 19.40 5.92 30.89
CA PRO A 451 18.06 5.53 30.42
C PRO A 451 17.53 4.24 31.08
N PHE A 452 18.42 3.31 31.41
CA PHE A 452 18.06 1.96 31.90
C PHE A 452 18.28 1.77 33.41
N TYR A 453 18.54 2.85 34.13
CA TYR A 453 18.72 2.76 35.58
C TYR A 453 17.42 2.38 36.28
N SER A 454 17.50 1.37 37.16
CA SER A 454 16.45 0.98 38.10
C SER A 454 17.06 0.95 39.50
N GLU A 455 16.32 1.45 40.48
CA GLU A 455 16.75 1.41 41.87
C GLU A 455 16.62 -0.04 42.37
N SER A 456 17.71 -0.60 42.90
CA SER A 456 17.69 -1.97 43.44
C SER A 456 16.80 -1.98 44.69
N LEU A 457 15.57 -2.48 44.56
CA LEU A 457 14.78 -2.87 45.72
C LEU A 457 15.56 -3.96 46.46
N MET A 458 16.16 -3.62 47.62
CA MET A 458 16.60 -4.63 48.58
C MET A 458 15.36 -5.39 49.05
N GLN A 459 15.08 -6.53 48.43
CA GLN A 459 14.24 -7.54 49.06
C GLN A 459 15.01 -8.07 50.27
N VAL A 460 14.65 -7.60 51.46
CA VAL A 460 15.06 -8.23 52.71
C VAL A 460 14.40 -9.60 52.73
N ALA A 461 15.15 -10.64 52.39
CA ALA A 461 14.75 -12.01 52.67
C ALA A 461 14.69 -12.15 54.20
N MET A 462 13.49 -12.19 54.77
CA MET A 462 13.30 -12.70 56.12
C MET A 462 13.51 -14.21 56.03
N GLU A 463 14.69 -14.69 56.40
CA GLU A 463 14.87 -16.09 56.78
C GLU A 463 14.02 -16.34 58.03
N GLU A 464 12.97 -17.15 57.88
CA GLU A 464 12.33 -17.80 59.01
C GLU A 464 13.36 -18.75 59.63
N ALA A 465 13.79 -18.43 60.86
CA ALA A 465 14.55 -19.34 61.70
C ALA A 465 13.58 -20.33 62.37
N ASP A 466 13.97 -21.59 62.35
CA ASP A 466 13.31 -22.82 62.85
C ASP A 466 12.36 -22.72 64.06
#